data_AF-A0A5N0TL87-F1
#
_entry.id   AF-A0A5N0TL87-F1
#
_cell.length_a   1.000
_cell.length_b   1.000
_cell.length_c   1.000
_cell.angle_alpha   90.00
_cell.angle_beta   90.00
_cell.angle_gamma   90.00
#
_symmetry.space_group_name_H-M   'P 1'
#
loop_
_entity.id
_entity.type
_entity.pdbx_description
1 polymer ?
#
loop_
_entity_poly.entity_id
_entity_poly.type
_entity_poly.pdbx_seq_one_letter_code
_entity_poly.pdbx_strand_id
1 'polypeptide(L)'
;MASGRNGRGRGSAQERERARLYQARRDFHRSVARRRTRDNVLAGVVGGVLILAVIGGQVAYFTMGPGTPAPSPAPSTSTTPPAGPLAPVEPTSPVE
;
A
#
# COMPACT_ATOMS: atom_id res chain seq x y z
N MET A 1 15.35 42.95 -66.45
CA MET A 1 15.68 41.85 -65.51
C MET A 1 14.73 41.91 -64.32
N ALA A 2 13.71 41.05 -64.24
CA ALA A 2 12.89 40.90 -63.03
C ALA A 2 12.20 39.54 -63.02
N SER A 3 12.94 38.50 -62.62
CA SER A 3 12.40 37.16 -62.35
C SER A 3 13.15 36.62 -61.13
N GLY A 4 12.50 36.54 -59.97
CA GLY A 4 13.18 36.03 -58.76
C GLY A 4 12.44 36.12 -57.43
N ARG A 5 11.25 36.74 -57.34
CA ARG A 5 10.51 36.85 -56.06
C ARG A 5 9.33 35.89 -55.87
N ASN A 6 8.85 35.23 -56.93
CA ASN A 6 7.57 34.50 -56.87
C ASN A 6 7.67 33.05 -56.33
N GLY A 7 8.88 32.51 -56.12
CA GLY A 7 9.08 31.13 -55.62
C GLY A 7 9.04 30.98 -54.10
N ARG A 8 9.41 32.02 -53.34
CA ARG A 8 9.62 31.93 -51.88
C ARG A 8 8.31 31.81 -51.08
N GLY A 9 7.20 32.36 -51.56
CA GLY A 9 5.91 32.29 -50.88
C GLY A 9 5.23 30.91 -50.99
N ARG A 10 5.34 30.24 -52.13
CA ARG A 10 4.64 28.97 -52.39
C ARG A 10 5.25 27.77 -51.65
N GLY A 11 6.58 27.72 -51.53
CA GLY A 11 7.26 26.71 -50.70
C GLY A 11 6.86 26.83 -49.22
N SER A 12 6.85 28.06 -48.69
CA SER A 12 6.49 28.33 -47.29
C SER A 12 5.03 27.98 -46.95
N ALA A 13 4.10 28.10 -47.90
CA ALA A 13 2.71 27.70 -47.72
C ALA A 13 2.57 26.17 -47.67
N GLN A 14 3.21 25.46 -48.60
CA GLN A 14 3.18 23.99 -48.64
C GLN A 14 3.89 23.36 -47.44
N GLU A 15 4.96 23.98 -46.93
CA GLU A 15 5.64 23.54 -45.71
C GLU A 15 4.76 23.71 -44.47
N ARG A 16 4.01 24.80 -44.36
CA ARG A 16 3.03 25.02 -43.28
C ARG A 16 1.87 24.03 -43.35
N GLU A 17 1.38 23.73 -44.55
CA GLU A 17 0.33 22.74 -44.79
C GLU A 17 0.76 21.35 -44.29
N ARG A 18 1.97 20.93 -44.65
CA ARG A 18 2.57 19.68 -44.19
C ARG A 18 2.78 19.70 -42.67
N ALA A 19 3.27 20.80 -42.11
CA ALA A 19 3.47 20.93 -40.67
C ALA A 19 2.16 20.77 -39.88
N ARG A 20 1.04 21.33 -40.38
CA ARG A 20 -0.29 21.18 -39.75
C ARG A 20 -0.77 19.73 -39.77
N LEU A 21 -0.60 19.02 -40.89
CA LEU A 21 -0.93 17.60 -41.01
C LEU A 21 -0.10 16.73 -40.05
N TYR A 22 1.19 17.03 -39.88
CA TYR A 22 2.04 16.33 -38.92
C TYR A 22 1.70 16.67 -37.47
N GLN A 23 1.35 17.92 -37.17
CA GLN A 23 0.90 18.34 -35.83
C GLN A 23 -0.38 17.59 -35.43
N ALA A 24 -1.39 17.55 -36.31
CA ALA A 24 -2.67 16.88 -36.05
C ALA A 24 -2.50 15.39 -35.69
N ARG A 25 -1.61 14.68 -36.40
CA ARG A 25 -1.31 13.26 -36.08
C ARG A 25 -0.63 13.09 -34.72
N ARG A 26 0.31 13.98 -34.38
CA ARG A 26 1.00 13.93 -33.08
C ARG A 26 0.06 14.24 -31.93
N ASP A 27 -0.88 15.16 -32.13
CA ASP A 27 -1.83 15.55 -31.10
C ASP A 27 -2.87 14.45 -30.81
N PHE A 28 -3.30 13.71 -31.84
CA PHE A 28 -4.16 12.53 -31.66
C PHE A 28 -3.49 11.43 -30.83
N HIS A 29 -2.22 11.09 -31.12
CA HIS A 29 -1.51 10.09 -30.32
C HIS A 29 -1.25 10.56 -28.89
N ARG A 30 -0.94 11.86 -28.70
CA ARG A 30 -0.75 12.45 -27.36
C ARG A 30 -2.04 12.48 -26.55
N SER A 31 -3.19 12.75 -27.16
CA SER A 31 -4.47 12.79 -26.43
C SER A 31 -4.88 11.41 -25.92
N VAL A 32 -4.65 10.35 -26.71
CA VAL A 32 -4.92 8.97 -26.29
C VAL A 32 -3.98 8.54 -25.16
N ALA A 33 -2.67 8.83 -25.28
CA ALA A 33 -1.70 8.53 -24.23
C ALA A 33 -1.98 9.28 -22.92
N ARG A 34 -2.41 10.55 -23.02
CA ARG A 34 -2.79 11.36 -21.84
C ARG A 34 -4.02 10.84 -21.13
N ARG A 35 -5.00 10.28 -21.83
CA ARG A 35 -6.17 9.66 -21.18
C ARG A 35 -5.76 8.43 -20.39
N ARG A 36 -5.04 7.50 -21.01
CA ARG A 36 -4.59 6.26 -20.35
C ARG A 36 -3.72 6.52 -19.13
N THR A 37 -2.80 7.48 -19.21
CA THR A 37 -1.95 7.85 -18.07
C THR A 37 -2.75 8.48 -16.94
N ARG A 38 -3.70 9.37 -17.24
CA ARG A 38 -4.60 9.94 -16.23
C ARG A 38 -5.46 8.87 -15.57
N ASP A 39 -6.03 7.95 -16.36
CA ASP A 39 -6.89 6.89 -15.85
C ASP A 39 -6.09 5.89 -15.01
N ASN A 40 -4.88 5.51 -15.43
CA ASN A 40 -4.01 4.63 -14.65
C ASN A 40 -3.52 5.28 -13.35
N VAL A 41 -3.17 6.56 -13.39
CA VAL A 41 -2.78 7.31 -12.18
C VAL A 41 -3.97 7.43 -11.24
N LEU A 42 -5.15 7.78 -11.76
CA LEU A 42 -6.35 7.87 -10.95
C LEU A 42 -6.73 6.51 -10.35
N ALA A 43 -6.67 5.43 -11.13
CA ALA A 43 -6.90 4.07 -10.65
C ALA A 43 -5.88 3.67 -9.58
N GLY A 44 -4.61 4.02 -9.76
CA GLY A 44 -3.57 3.79 -8.75
C GLY A 44 -3.79 4.57 -7.47
N VAL A 45 -4.17 5.85 -7.56
CA VAL A 45 -4.46 6.69 -6.39
C VAL A 45 -5.72 6.21 -5.67
N VAL A 46 -6.82 6.01 -6.38
CA VAL A 46 -8.09 5.54 -5.81
C VAL A 46 -7.92 4.15 -5.20
N GLY A 47 -7.26 3.24 -5.92
CA GLY A 47 -6.95 1.89 -5.43
C GLY A 47 -6.05 1.93 -4.19
N GLY A 48 -5.00 2.75 -4.21
CA GLY A 48 -4.09 2.93 -3.08
C GLY A 48 -4.80 3.49 -1.83
N VAL A 49 -5.64 4.50 -2.00
CA VAL A 49 -6.45 5.06 -0.91
C VAL A 49 -7.42 4.03 -0.34
N LEU A 50 -8.09 3.24 -1.18
CA LEU A 50 -8.97 2.17 -0.73
C LEU A 50 -8.22 1.10 0.08
N ILE A 51 -7.06 0.66 -0.41
CA ILE A 51 -6.23 -0.33 0.30
C ILE A 51 -5.81 0.22 1.67
N LEU A 52 -5.33 1.46 1.73
CA LEU A 52 -4.95 2.10 2.98
C LEU A 52 -6.14 2.25 3.95
N ALA A 53 -7.33 2.58 3.44
CA ALA A 53 -8.54 2.67 4.25
C ALA A 53 -8.94 1.32 4.83
N VAL A 54 -8.84 0.24 4.04
CA VAL A 54 -9.11 -1.13 4.53
C VAL A 54 -8.10 -1.51 5.61
N ILE A 55 -6.80 -1.33 5.37
CA ILE A 55 -5.77 -1.67 6.35
C ILE A 55 -5.95 -0.85 7.63
N GLY A 56 -6.15 0.46 7.51
CA GLY A 56 -6.40 1.34 8.66
C GLY A 56 -7.66 0.95 9.43
N GLY A 57 -8.74 0.57 8.72
CA GLY A 57 -9.96 0.06 9.33
C GLY A 57 -9.76 -1.25 10.09
N GLN A 58 -9.02 -2.20 9.53
CA GLN A 58 -8.69 -3.47 10.21
C GLN A 58 -7.86 -3.21 11.47
N VAL A 59 -6.82 -2.37 11.37
CA VAL A 59 -5.99 -1.98 12.52
C VAL A 59 -6.86 -1.35 13.60
N ALA A 60 -7.69 -0.36 13.25
CA ALA A 60 -8.58 0.28 14.22
C ALA A 60 -9.56 -0.72 14.86
N TYR A 61 -10.15 -1.62 14.07
CA TYR A 61 -11.08 -2.63 14.54
C TYR A 61 -10.47 -3.61 15.54
N PHE A 62 -9.25 -4.09 15.29
CA PHE A 62 -8.58 -5.06 16.16
C PHE A 62 -7.84 -4.42 17.34
N THR A 63 -7.47 -3.13 17.26
CA THR A 63 -6.73 -2.45 18.33
C THR A 63 -7.62 -1.68 19.30
N MET A 64 -8.68 -1.04 18.80
CA MET A 64 -9.58 -0.20 19.61
C MET A 64 -11.06 -0.59 19.47
N GLY A 65 -11.37 -1.49 18.55
CA GLY A 65 -12.74 -1.91 18.24
C GLY A 65 -13.13 -3.25 18.87
N PRO A 66 -14.31 -3.77 18.52
CA PRO A 66 -14.85 -4.99 19.12
C PRO A 66 -14.09 -6.27 18.71
N GLY A 67 -13.10 -6.17 17.83
CA GLY A 67 -12.19 -7.26 17.49
C GLY A 67 -11.02 -7.42 18.46
N THR A 68 -10.86 -6.55 19.45
CA THR A 68 -9.72 -6.63 20.38
C THR A 68 -9.75 -7.92 21.19
N PRO A 69 -8.68 -8.74 21.17
CA PRO A 69 -8.64 -9.99 21.92
C PRO A 69 -8.72 -9.72 23.43
N ALA A 70 -9.44 -10.58 24.14
CA ALA A 70 -9.53 -10.49 25.59
C ALA A 70 -8.13 -10.59 26.23
N PRO A 71 -7.85 -9.81 27.29
CA PRO A 71 -6.55 -9.86 27.95
C PRO A 71 -6.30 -11.26 28.50
N SER A 72 -5.07 -11.76 28.31
CA SER A 72 -4.65 -13.05 28.85
C SER A 72 -4.74 -13.04 30.38
N PRO A 73 -5.21 -14.12 31.02
CA PRO A 73 -5.29 -14.18 32.48
C PRO A 73 -3.90 -13.98 33.10
N ALA A 74 -3.86 -13.17 34.16
CA ALA A 74 -2.64 -12.92 34.91
C ALA A 74 -2.12 -14.22 35.54
N PRO A 75 -0.79 -14.39 35.69
CA PRO A 75 -0.23 -15.56 36.33
C PRO A 75 -0.68 -15.63 37.79
N SER A 76 -1.41 -16.69 38.16
CA SER A 76 -1.77 -16.96 39.54
C SER A 76 -0.51 -17.29 40.35
N THR A 77 -0.24 -16.53 41.41
CA THR A 77 0.80 -16.87 42.38
C THR A 77 0.39 -18.11 43.15
N SER A 78 0.90 -19.27 42.75
CA SER A 78 0.82 -20.50 43.53
C SER A 78 1.61 -20.32 44.82
N THR A 79 0.93 -20.22 45.96
CA THR A 79 1.58 -20.28 47.27
C THR A 79 1.74 -21.74 47.63
N THR A 80 2.99 -22.23 47.59
CA THR A 80 3.34 -23.56 48.11
C THR A 80 2.96 -23.61 49.60
N PRO A 81 2.10 -24.54 50.04
CA PRO A 81 1.79 -24.69 51.46
C PRO A 81 3.07 -25.07 52.22
N PRO A 82 3.26 -24.55 53.45
CA PRO A 82 4.43 -24.91 54.26
C PRO A 82 4.45 -26.42 54.51
N ALA A 83 5.63 -27.03 54.38
CA ALA A 83 5.81 -28.43 54.70
C ALA A 83 5.40 -28.67 56.17
N GLY A 84 4.38 -29.51 56.36
CA GLY A 84 3.94 -29.92 57.69
C GLY A 84 5.07 -30.62 58.44
N PRO A 85 5.06 -30.59 59.79
CA PRO A 85 6.12 -31.20 60.60
C PRO A 85 6.37 -32.66 60.20
N LEU A 86 7.62 -33.00 59.91
CA LEU A 86 8.06 -34.38 59.72
C LEU A 86 7.77 -35.15 61.01
N ALA A 87 6.91 -36.17 60.93
CA ALA A 87 6.67 -37.08 62.03
C ALA A 87 8.01 -37.75 62.42
N PRO A 88 8.36 -37.86 63.72
CA PRO A 88 9.56 -38.56 64.14
C PRO A 88 9.53 -40.00 63.66
N VAL A 89 10.53 -40.37 62.84
CA VAL A 89 10.81 -41.79 62.54
C VAL A 89 11.38 -42.41 63.80
N GLU A 90 10.61 -43.30 64.41
CA GLU A 90 11.04 -44.14 65.53
C GLU A 90 12.09 -45.15 65.00
N PRO A 91 13.33 -45.18 65.51
CA PRO A 91 14.29 -46.18 65.10
C PRO A 91 13.92 -47.53 65.74
N THR A 92 13.41 -48.45 64.93
CA THR A 92 13.29 -49.86 65.33
C THR A 92 14.69 -50.42 65.54
N SER A 93 15.03 -50.66 66.81
CA SER A 93 16.24 -51.36 67.23
C SER A 93 16.28 -52.77 66.59
N PRO A 94 17.44 -53.24 66.07
CA PRO A 94 17.59 -54.62 65.63
C PRO A 94 17.66 -55.54 66.85
N VAL A 95 16.85 -56.60 66.88
CA VAL A 95 17.01 -57.72 67.81
C VAL A 95 17.87 -58.78 67.14
N GLU A 96 18.89 -59.20 67.89
CA GLU A 96 19.85 -60.29 67.66
C GLU A 96 19.20 -61.62 67.23
#